data_AF-A0A2M8D4C0-F1
#
_entry.id   AF-A0A2M8D4C0-F1
#
_cell.length_a   1.000
_cell.length_b   1.000
_cell.length_c   1.000
_cell.angle_alpha   90.00
_cell.angle_beta   90.00
_cell.angle_gamma   90.00
#
_symmetry.space_group_name_H-M   'P 1'
#
loop_
_entity.id
_entity.type
_entity.pdbx_description
1 polymer ?
#
loop_
_entity_poly.entity_id
_entity_poly.type
_entity_poly.pdbx_seq_one_letter_code
_entity_poly.pdbx_strand_id
1 'polypeptide(L)'
;MNPSLITHWLSLLSQFFLQAFRVYTLTQAQLILLPSFLNIFHVHRVELSGTMRSGLNSDLKGDTMENLKVWLKPEVVWFIVGIILMLMEMAVPGLVIIFFGIGAIVVSLICMVASPSLTVQLIIFIVVSSLSLALLRSWFKTRFFSSTDGMTGDPTVLDEFTGKTAVAETAILPGMPGRVEFKGTHWKAESDQEIAAGEVVVVLEKDNITLKVTKSSSK
;
A
#
# COMPACT_ATOMS: atom_id res chain seq x y z
N MET A 1 -4.71 -18.92 -3.45
CA MET A 1 -3.64 -18.25 -4.22
C MET A 1 -2.85 -19.33 -4.95
N ASN A 2 -2.76 -19.28 -6.29
CA ASN A 2 -2.19 -20.39 -7.06
C ASN A 2 -0.65 -20.40 -6.96
N PRO A 3 -0.02 -21.43 -6.36
CA PRO A 3 1.43 -21.47 -6.13
C PRO A 3 2.25 -21.43 -7.43
N SER A 4 1.68 -21.84 -8.57
CA SER A 4 2.34 -21.78 -9.88
C SER A 4 2.55 -20.35 -10.41
N LEU A 5 1.71 -19.40 -10.02
CA LEU A 5 1.88 -18.00 -10.44
C LEU A 5 3.03 -17.34 -9.67
N ILE A 6 3.20 -17.69 -8.39
CA ILE A 6 4.25 -17.14 -7.54
C ILE A 6 5.63 -17.60 -8.03
N THR A 7 5.78 -18.89 -8.37
CA THR A 7 7.02 -19.42 -8.92
C THR A 7 7.35 -18.84 -10.30
N HIS A 8 6.33 -18.57 -11.13
CA HIS A 8 6.52 -17.91 -12.41
C HIS A 8 7.05 -16.48 -12.24
N TRP A 9 6.45 -15.68 -11.36
CA TRP A 9 6.90 -14.31 -11.10
C TRP A 9 8.29 -14.24 -10.45
N LEU A 10 8.60 -15.14 -9.52
CA LEU A 10 9.94 -15.26 -8.94
C LEU A 10 10.99 -15.63 -10.01
N SER A 11 10.62 -16.48 -10.97
CA SER A 11 11.51 -16.84 -12.08
C SER A 11 11.80 -15.66 -13.01
N LEU A 12 10.79 -14.83 -13.31
CA LEU A 12 10.95 -13.63 -14.14
C LEU A 12 11.81 -12.57 -13.45
N LEU A 13 11.60 -12.37 -12.15
CA LEU A 13 12.39 -11.45 -11.35
C LEU A 13 13.86 -11.91 -11.31
N SER A 14 14.11 -13.19 -11.05
CA SER A 14 15.46 -13.77 -11.03
C SER A 14 16.16 -13.65 -12.39
N GLN A 15 15.46 -13.92 -13.50
CA GLN A 15 16.04 -13.80 -14.84
C GLN A 15 16.40 -12.36 -15.19
N PHE A 16 15.60 -11.38 -14.77
CA PHE A 16 15.91 -9.96 -14.94
C PHE A 16 17.19 -9.56 -14.21
N PHE A 17 17.36 -9.97 -12.94
CA PHE A 17 18.57 -9.70 -12.18
C PHE A 17 19.82 -10.37 -12.76
N LEU A 18 19.69 -11.60 -13.25
CA LEU A 18 20.80 -12.32 -13.89
C LEU A 18 21.22 -11.67 -15.22
N GLN A 19 20.29 -11.16 -16.02
CA GLN A 19 20.62 -10.43 -17.24
C GLN A 19 21.33 -9.10 -16.94
N ALA A 20 20.85 -8.35 -15.95
CA ALA A 20 21.49 -7.11 -15.52
C ALA A 20 22.93 -7.35 -15.01
N PHE A 21 23.14 -8.41 -14.21
CA PHE A 21 24.47 -8.79 -13.71
C PHE A 21 25.42 -9.26 -14.83
N ARG A 22 24.89 -9.99 -15.83
CA ARG A 22 25.68 -10.45 -16.98
C ARG A 22 26.18 -9.31 -17.84
N VAL A 23 25.34 -8.28 -18.06
CA VAL A 23 25.74 -7.08 -18.81
C VAL A 23 26.85 -6.34 -18.05
N TYR A 24 26.72 -6.18 -16.73
CA TYR A 24 27.69 -5.46 -15.90
C TYR A 24 29.09 -6.12 -15.85
N THR A 25 29.14 -7.45 -15.79
CA THR A 25 30.39 -8.21 -15.73
C THR A 25 31.12 -8.25 -17.08
N LEU A 26 30.39 -8.25 -18.20
CA LEU A 26 30.97 -8.21 -19.56
C LEU A 26 31.65 -6.87 -19.86
N THR A 27 31.09 -5.75 -19.40
CA THR A 27 31.72 -4.42 -19.55
C THR A 27 32.98 -4.25 -18.71
N GLN A 28 33.05 -4.90 -17.55
CA GLN A 28 34.24 -4.85 -16.68
C GLN A 28 35.37 -5.78 -17.17
N ALA A 29 35.04 -6.93 -17.78
CA ALA A 29 36.03 -7.88 -18.29
C ALA A 29 36.82 -7.34 -19.51
N GLN A 30 36.22 -6.50 -20.35
CA GLN A 30 36.90 -5.89 -21.49
C GLN A 30 37.93 -4.82 -21.08
N LEU A 31 37.88 -4.29 -19.85
CA LEU A 31 38.80 -3.26 -19.36
C LEU A 31 40.14 -3.81 -18.86
N ILE A 32 40.27 -5.12 -18.63
CA ILE A 32 41.43 -5.73 -17.94
C ILE A 32 42.51 -6.23 -18.93
N LEU A 33 42.19 -6.38 -20.23
CA LEU A 33 43.10 -6.96 -21.24
C LEU A 33 43.85 -5.95 -22.14
N LEU A 34 43.73 -4.66 -21.87
CA LEU A 34 44.37 -3.59 -22.67
C LEU A 34 45.77 -3.08 -22.24
N PRO A 35 46.63 -3.72 -21.40
CA PRO A 35 47.90 -3.07 -21.04
C PRO A 35 49.05 -3.21 -22.07
N SER A 36 48.98 -4.05 -23.10
CA SER A 36 50.20 -4.44 -23.85
C SER A 36 50.47 -3.67 -25.15
N PHE A 37 49.51 -2.92 -25.70
CA PHE A 37 49.67 -2.21 -26.98
C PHE A 37 50.10 -0.73 -26.84
N LEU A 38 50.24 -0.22 -25.62
CA LEU A 38 50.36 1.22 -25.36
C LEU A 38 51.80 1.77 -25.28
N ASN A 39 52.84 0.95 -25.42
CA ASN A 39 54.21 1.39 -25.13
C ASN A 39 55.00 1.92 -26.34
N ILE A 40 54.52 1.73 -27.58
CA ILE A 40 55.20 2.19 -28.80
C ILE A 40 54.62 3.51 -29.37
N PHE A 41 53.40 3.88 -29.00
CA PHE A 41 52.78 5.15 -29.40
C PHE A 41 52.94 6.28 -28.36
N HIS A 42 53.69 6.02 -27.29
CA HIS A 42 53.71 6.85 -26.08
C HIS A 42 54.44 8.19 -26.24
N VAL A 43 55.32 8.36 -27.24
CA VAL A 43 56.20 9.54 -27.31
C VAL A 43 55.72 10.60 -28.33
N HIS A 44 55.11 10.20 -29.45
CA HIS A 44 54.69 11.17 -30.49
C HIS A 44 53.24 11.67 -30.34
N ARG A 45 52.45 11.04 -29.44
CA ARG A 45 51.04 11.37 -29.15
C ARG A 45 50.89 12.21 -27.88
N VAL A 46 51.93 12.83 -27.33
CA VAL A 46 51.82 13.58 -26.07
C VAL A 46 51.29 15.00 -26.30
N GLU A 47 51.74 15.68 -27.37
CA GLU A 47 51.36 17.08 -27.64
C GLU A 47 49.95 17.24 -28.25
N LEU A 48 49.61 16.43 -29.27
CA LEU A 48 48.29 16.48 -29.95
C LEU A 48 47.17 15.81 -29.13
N SER A 49 47.52 14.91 -28.20
CA SER A 49 46.57 14.32 -27.26
C SER A 49 46.21 15.30 -26.16
N GLY A 50 47.13 16.14 -25.68
CA GLY A 50 46.85 17.04 -24.55
C GLY A 50 45.65 17.97 -24.82
N THR A 51 45.67 18.69 -25.94
CA THR A 51 44.60 19.63 -26.33
C THR A 51 43.34 18.93 -26.84
N MET A 52 43.44 17.88 -27.67
CA MET A 52 42.24 17.12 -28.10
C MET A 52 41.60 16.30 -26.99
N ARG A 53 42.39 15.67 -26.11
CA ARG A 53 41.87 14.92 -24.95
C ARG A 53 41.31 15.85 -23.88
N SER A 54 41.88 17.05 -23.74
CA SER A 54 41.29 18.11 -22.93
C SER A 54 39.90 18.47 -23.43
N GLY A 55 39.74 18.71 -24.74
CA GLY A 55 38.44 18.96 -25.40
C GLY A 55 37.47 17.79 -25.25
N LEU A 56 37.90 16.57 -25.56
CA LEU A 56 37.07 15.37 -25.42
C LEU A 56 36.63 15.13 -23.96
N ASN A 57 37.52 15.32 -22.98
CA ASN A 57 37.19 15.17 -21.57
C ASN A 57 36.25 16.27 -21.08
N SER A 58 36.40 17.51 -21.54
CA SER A 58 35.45 18.58 -21.22
C SER A 58 34.08 18.33 -21.84
N ASP A 59 34.03 17.81 -23.07
CA ASP A 59 32.79 17.52 -23.79
C ASP A 59 32.05 16.32 -23.17
N LEU A 60 32.75 15.23 -22.88
CA LEU A 60 32.18 14.07 -22.19
C LEU A 60 31.75 14.42 -20.76
N LYS A 61 32.51 15.25 -20.05
CA LYS A 61 32.12 15.72 -18.72
C LYS A 61 30.92 16.66 -18.81
N GLY A 62 30.84 17.51 -19.84
CA GLY A 62 29.68 18.35 -20.13
C GLY A 62 28.43 17.52 -20.35
N ASP A 63 28.47 16.59 -21.31
CA ASP A 63 27.35 15.72 -21.66
C ASP A 63 26.89 14.86 -20.47
N THR A 64 27.82 14.24 -19.75
CA THR A 64 27.47 13.44 -18.57
C THR A 64 26.85 14.28 -17.44
N MET A 65 27.38 15.48 -17.18
CA MET A 65 26.83 16.36 -16.14
C MET A 65 25.44 16.89 -16.52
N GLU A 66 25.21 17.23 -17.79
CA GLU A 66 23.90 17.66 -18.27
C GLU A 66 22.87 16.53 -18.17
N ASN A 67 23.22 15.31 -18.57
CA ASN A 67 22.35 14.14 -18.43
C ASN A 67 22.01 13.84 -16.96
N LEU A 68 22.99 13.92 -16.05
CA LEU A 68 22.75 13.69 -14.62
C LEU A 68 21.82 14.74 -14.01
N LYS A 69 21.97 16.02 -14.40
CA LYS A 69 21.07 17.08 -13.93
C LYS A 69 19.62 16.81 -14.28
N VAL A 70 19.34 16.23 -15.46
CA VAL A 70 17.96 15.91 -15.88
C VAL A 70 17.31 14.89 -14.94
N TRP A 71 18.03 13.84 -14.54
CA TRP A 71 17.53 12.83 -13.61
C TRP A 71 17.40 13.32 -12.17
N LEU A 72 18.22 14.31 -11.78
CA LEU A 72 18.21 14.92 -10.45
C LEU A 72 17.17 16.03 -10.29
N LYS A 73 16.42 16.37 -11.34
CA LYS A 73 15.35 17.37 -11.25
C LYS A 73 14.29 16.91 -10.24
N PRO A 74 13.83 17.79 -9.33
CA PRO A 74 12.81 17.43 -8.34
C PRO A 74 11.57 16.81 -8.96
N GLU A 75 11.10 17.32 -10.12
CA GLU A 75 9.95 16.75 -10.82
C GLU A 75 10.14 15.28 -11.21
N VAL A 76 11.33 14.89 -11.69
CA VAL A 76 11.64 13.52 -12.13
C VAL A 76 11.79 12.60 -10.91
N VAL A 77 12.47 13.06 -9.87
CA VAL A 77 12.66 12.31 -8.63
C VAL A 77 11.30 11.99 -7.99
N TRP A 78 10.45 12.98 -7.79
CA TRP A 78 9.12 12.78 -7.21
C TRP A 78 8.22 11.90 -8.08
N PHE A 79 8.35 12.00 -9.41
CA PHE A 79 7.61 11.13 -10.33
C PHE A 79 8.01 9.65 -10.15
N ILE A 80 9.31 9.37 -10.15
CA ILE A 80 9.85 8.01 -9.97
C ILE A 80 9.44 7.46 -8.59
N VAL A 81 9.58 8.27 -7.54
CA VAL A 81 9.15 7.89 -6.18
C VAL A 81 7.67 7.54 -6.15
N GLY A 82 6.81 8.33 -6.80
CA GLY A 82 5.38 8.06 -6.89
C GLY A 82 5.05 6.72 -7.54
N ILE A 83 5.70 6.42 -8.67
CA ILE A 83 5.51 5.13 -9.37
C ILE A 83 6.00 3.96 -8.50
N ILE A 84 7.16 4.08 -7.84
CA ILE A 84 7.69 3.03 -6.96
C ILE A 84 6.72 2.76 -5.80
N LEU A 85 6.18 3.81 -5.17
CA LEU A 85 5.20 3.67 -4.08
C LEU A 85 3.93 2.96 -4.57
N MET A 86 3.41 3.31 -5.74
CA MET A 86 2.24 2.63 -6.31
C MET A 86 2.51 1.16 -6.64
N LEU A 87 3.71 0.82 -7.12
CA LEU A 87 4.10 -0.58 -7.38
C LEU A 87 4.31 -1.36 -6.08
N MET A 88 4.82 -0.73 -5.02
CA MET A 88 5.06 -1.35 -3.72
C MET A 88 3.75 -1.80 -3.04
N GLU A 89 2.65 -1.11 -3.31
CA GLU A 89 1.31 -1.52 -2.87
C GLU A 89 0.95 -2.95 -3.35
N MET A 90 1.43 -3.38 -4.53
CA MET A 90 1.16 -4.73 -5.04
C MET A 90 1.86 -5.82 -4.21
N ALA A 91 2.94 -5.48 -3.49
CA ALA A 91 3.63 -6.40 -2.60
C ALA A 91 2.95 -6.52 -1.23
N VAL A 92 2.36 -5.41 -0.75
CA VAL A 92 1.65 -5.35 0.55
C VAL A 92 0.29 -4.70 0.32
N PRO A 93 -0.78 -5.50 0.08
CA PRO A 93 -2.12 -4.95 -0.13
C PRO A 93 -2.63 -4.34 1.16
N GLY A 94 -2.66 -3.01 1.23
CA GLY A 94 -3.10 -2.22 2.38
C GLY A 94 -3.81 -0.92 2.01
N LEU A 95 -3.89 -0.57 0.73
CA LEU A 95 -4.36 0.68 0.13
C LEU A 95 -3.67 1.96 0.65
N VAL A 96 -2.77 1.90 1.62
CA VAL A 96 -2.17 3.10 2.20
C VAL A 96 -1.05 3.66 1.31
N ILE A 97 -0.22 2.80 0.72
CA ILE A 97 1.00 3.22 0.02
C ILE A 97 0.65 3.94 -1.29
N ILE A 98 -0.43 3.52 -1.96
CA ILE A 98 -0.90 4.16 -3.18
C ILE A 98 -1.25 5.65 -2.99
N PHE A 99 -1.75 6.05 -1.81
CA PHE A 99 -2.07 7.46 -1.52
C PHE A 99 -0.82 8.32 -1.33
N PHE A 100 0.23 7.77 -0.74
CA PHE A 100 1.54 8.42 -0.74
C PHE A 100 2.10 8.52 -2.17
N GLY A 101 1.88 7.50 -3.01
CA GLY A 101 2.21 7.55 -4.43
C GLY A 101 1.51 8.70 -5.16
N ILE A 102 0.21 8.89 -4.95
CA ILE A 102 -0.57 10.01 -5.52
C ILE A 102 0.01 11.35 -5.04
N GLY A 103 0.32 11.48 -3.75
CA GLY A 103 0.95 12.69 -3.21
C GLY A 103 2.27 13.04 -3.90
N ALA A 104 3.12 12.04 -4.16
CA ALA A 104 4.39 12.23 -4.87
C ALA A 104 4.18 12.68 -6.33
N ILE A 105 3.20 12.11 -7.03
CA ILE A 105 2.86 12.54 -8.40
C ILE A 105 2.33 13.98 -8.42
N VAL A 106 1.50 14.37 -7.45
CA VAL A 106 1.02 15.76 -7.34
C VAL A 106 2.17 16.73 -7.11
N VAL A 107 3.12 16.40 -6.23
CA VAL A 107 4.32 17.23 -6.01
C VAL A 107 5.16 17.32 -7.29
N SER A 108 5.32 16.22 -8.02
CA SER A 108 6.01 16.22 -9.33
C SER A 108 5.37 17.22 -10.31
N LEU A 109 4.05 17.18 -10.46
CA LEU A 109 3.30 18.10 -11.33
C LEU A 109 3.44 19.56 -10.89
N ILE A 110 3.45 19.82 -9.59
CA ILE A 110 3.65 21.18 -9.05
C ILE A 110 5.08 21.66 -9.32
N CYS A 111 6.08 20.79 -9.17
CA CYS A 111 7.48 21.11 -9.47
C CYS A 111 7.69 21.52 -10.93
N MET A 112 6.93 20.95 -11.88
CA MET A 112 6.98 21.32 -13.29
C MET A 112 6.54 22.78 -13.56
N VAL A 113 5.70 23.36 -12.71
CA VAL A 113 5.12 24.69 -12.94
C VAL A 113 5.71 25.76 -12.02
N ALA A 114 5.93 25.44 -10.75
CA ALA A 114 6.23 26.44 -9.71
C ALA A 114 7.60 26.27 -9.05
N SER A 115 8.37 25.21 -9.40
CA SER A 115 9.70 24.89 -8.85
C SER A 115 9.90 25.25 -7.36
N PRO A 116 9.02 24.77 -6.45
CA PRO A 116 9.03 25.16 -5.05
C PRO A 116 10.27 24.62 -4.32
N SER A 117 10.64 25.22 -3.19
CA SER A 117 11.75 24.73 -2.36
C SER A 117 11.46 23.34 -1.79
N LEU A 118 12.52 22.58 -1.46
CA LEU A 118 12.40 21.21 -0.94
C LEU A 118 11.48 21.12 0.29
N THR A 119 11.55 22.10 1.19
CA THR A 119 10.67 22.17 2.37
C THR A 119 9.20 22.26 1.99
N VAL A 120 8.88 23.10 1.00
CA VAL A 120 7.51 23.26 0.50
C VAL A 120 7.04 21.99 -0.21
N GLN A 121 7.91 21.33 -0.98
CA GLN A 121 7.60 20.04 -1.61
C GLN A 121 7.20 18.98 -0.56
N LEU A 122 7.97 18.86 0.52
CA LEU A 122 7.69 17.91 1.60
C LEU A 122 6.38 18.23 2.34
N ILE A 123 6.10 19.52 2.59
CA ILE A 123 4.85 19.94 3.21
C ILE A 123 3.65 19.56 2.32
N ILE A 124 3.73 19.88 1.02
CA ILE A 124 2.67 19.54 0.06
C ILE A 124 2.48 18.02 0.00
N PHE A 125 3.58 17.26 -0.07
CA PHE A 125 3.53 15.79 -0.08
C PHE A 125 2.75 15.23 1.10
N ILE A 126 3.08 15.67 2.32
CA ILE A 126 2.44 15.21 3.56
C ILE A 126 0.96 15.61 3.55
N VAL A 127 0.65 16.87 3.26
CA VAL A 127 -0.72 17.39 3.26
C VAL A 127 -1.59 16.65 2.25
N VAL A 128 -1.13 16.49 1.00
CA VAL A 128 -1.88 15.82 -0.07
C VAL A 128 -2.07 14.33 0.26
N SER A 129 -1.02 13.66 0.74
CA SER A 129 -1.11 12.23 1.09
C SER A 129 -2.09 11.99 2.24
N SER A 130 -1.96 12.78 3.32
CA SER A 130 -2.87 12.70 4.47
C SER A 130 -4.31 13.05 4.12
N LEU A 131 -4.51 14.09 3.30
CA LEU A 131 -5.85 14.50 2.87
C LEU A 131 -6.48 13.44 1.97
N SER A 132 -5.73 12.85 1.04
CA SER A 132 -6.23 11.79 0.17
C SER A 132 -6.68 10.57 0.97
N LEU A 133 -5.91 10.18 1.99
CA LEU A 133 -6.27 9.08 2.88
C LEU A 133 -7.50 9.42 3.74
N ALA A 134 -7.57 10.64 4.28
CA ALA A 134 -8.69 11.10 5.08
C ALA A 134 -9.99 11.19 4.27
N LEU A 135 -9.91 11.69 3.03
CA LEU A 135 -11.04 11.75 2.10
C LEU A 135 -11.55 10.35 1.76
N LEU A 136 -10.65 9.41 1.47
CA LEU A 136 -11.04 8.02 1.24
C LEU A 136 -11.78 7.46 2.46
N ARG A 137 -11.20 7.58 3.65
CA ARG A 137 -11.79 7.08 4.90
C ARG A 137 -13.16 7.71 5.18
N SER A 138 -13.29 9.02 4.96
CA SER A 138 -14.55 9.75 5.13
C SER A 138 -15.59 9.37 4.08
N TRP A 139 -15.17 9.18 2.82
CA TRP A 139 -16.05 8.77 1.73
C TRP A 139 -16.60 7.35 1.94
N PHE A 140 -15.76 6.40 2.34
CA PHE A 140 -16.24 5.08 2.78
C PHE A 140 -17.19 5.22 3.97
N LYS A 141 -16.86 6.03 4.97
CA LYS A 141 -17.72 6.18 6.13
C LYS A 141 -19.09 6.76 5.77
N THR A 142 -19.13 7.81 4.96
CA THR A 142 -20.36 8.52 4.60
C THR A 142 -21.22 7.74 3.61
N ARG A 143 -20.63 6.98 2.67
CA ARG A 143 -21.41 6.19 1.70
C ARG A 143 -21.88 4.84 2.24
N PHE A 144 -21.20 4.26 3.23
CA PHE A 144 -21.60 2.99 3.84
C PHE A 144 -22.35 3.16 5.18
N PHE A 145 -22.16 4.26 5.91
CA PHE A 145 -22.83 4.52 7.20
C PHE A 145 -23.83 5.69 7.18
N SER A 146 -24.30 6.17 6.03
CA SER A 146 -25.43 7.13 5.97
C SER A 146 -26.80 6.45 6.08
N SER A 147 -26.88 5.33 6.79
CA SER A 147 -28.12 4.82 7.34
C SER A 147 -27.86 4.54 8.81
N THR A 148 -28.36 5.44 9.64
CA THR A 148 -28.50 5.33 11.10
C THR A 148 -27.30 5.77 11.94
N ASP A 149 -27.64 6.72 12.80
CA ASP A 149 -26.87 7.46 13.80
C ASP A 149 -25.74 6.73 14.53
N GLY A 150 -24.66 7.51 14.69
CA GLY A 150 -23.91 7.68 15.93
C GLY A 150 -23.86 6.54 16.93
N MET A 151 -22.78 5.77 16.92
CA MET A 151 -21.92 5.57 18.08
C MET A 151 -20.68 4.76 17.70
N THR A 152 -19.59 5.09 18.38
CA THR A 152 -18.29 4.43 18.34
C THR A 152 -18.39 2.93 18.58
N GLY A 153 -18.00 2.12 17.59
CA GLY A 153 -17.85 0.68 17.72
C GLY A 153 -18.16 0.00 16.39
N ASP A 154 -17.22 -0.78 15.89
CA ASP A 154 -17.27 -1.62 14.69
C ASP A 154 -18.71 -2.02 14.23
N PRO A 155 -19.30 -1.36 13.22
CA PRO A 155 -20.73 -1.53 12.92
C PRO A 155 -21.02 -2.67 11.95
N THR A 156 -19.98 -3.30 11.40
CA THR A 156 -20.12 -4.32 10.35
C THR A 156 -20.70 -5.65 10.85
N VAL A 157 -20.83 -5.85 12.17
CA VAL A 157 -21.40 -7.08 12.75
C VAL A 157 -22.62 -6.80 13.64
N LEU A 158 -23.02 -5.54 13.83
CA LEU A 158 -24.10 -5.18 14.75
C LEU A 158 -25.49 -5.15 14.08
N ASP A 159 -25.55 -4.82 12.79
CA ASP A 159 -26.81 -4.69 12.05
C ASP A 159 -27.37 -6.03 11.54
N GLU A 160 -26.54 -7.07 11.45
CA GLU A 160 -27.03 -8.37 10.95
C GLU A 160 -27.87 -9.14 11.96
N PHE A 161 -27.66 -8.89 13.27
CA PHE A 161 -28.24 -9.67 14.37
C PHE A 161 -29.50 -9.01 14.95
N THR A 162 -29.48 -7.69 15.09
CA THR A 162 -30.50 -6.91 15.80
C THR A 162 -31.87 -6.99 15.09
N GLY A 163 -32.93 -7.27 15.85
CA GLY A 163 -34.31 -7.38 15.36
C GLY A 163 -34.67 -8.71 14.70
N LYS A 164 -33.73 -9.68 14.64
CA LYS A 164 -33.98 -11.01 14.06
C LYS A 164 -34.27 -12.05 15.12
N THR A 165 -34.97 -13.10 14.70
CA THR A 165 -35.35 -14.22 15.56
C THR A 165 -34.22 -15.25 15.67
N ALA A 166 -33.98 -15.74 16.87
CA ALA A 166 -33.10 -16.86 17.19
C ALA A 166 -33.89 -17.91 18.00
N VAL A 167 -33.33 -19.11 18.15
CA VAL A 167 -33.94 -20.17 18.97
C VAL A 167 -33.08 -20.40 20.21
N ALA A 168 -33.68 -20.36 21.40
CA ALA A 168 -32.98 -20.69 22.64
C ALA A 168 -32.64 -22.19 22.67
N GLU A 169 -31.37 -22.54 22.77
CA GLU A 169 -30.94 -23.95 22.89
C GLU A 169 -30.93 -24.41 24.35
N THR A 170 -30.63 -23.48 25.26
CA THR A 170 -30.66 -23.71 26.69
C THR A 170 -31.64 -22.74 27.33
N ALA A 171 -32.11 -23.07 28.53
CA ALA A 171 -32.85 -22.10 29.34
C ALA A 171 -31.96 -20.87 29.61
N ILE A 172 -32.57 -19.68 29.55
CA ILE A 172 -31.93 -18.40 29.89
C ILE A 172 -32.74 -17.80 31.03
N LEU A 173 -32.07 -17.51 32.14
CA LEU A 173 -32.70 -16.91 33.32
C LEU A 173 -32.06 -15.54 33.60
N PRO A 174 -32.76 -14.62 34.28
CA PRO A 174 -32.17 -13.37 34.72
C PRO A 174 -30.90 -13.62 35.54
N GLY A 175 -29.76 -13.14 35.05
CA GLY A 175 -28.44 -13.35 35.67
C GLY A 175 -27.77 -14.71 35.38
N MET A 176 -28.40 -15.61 34.63
CA MET A 176 -27.80 -16.87 34.16
C MET A 176 -27.78 -16.91 32.62
N PRO A 177 -26.62 -16.68 31.99
CA PRO A 177 -26.52 -16.72 30.53
C PRO A 177 -26.76 -18.12 29.98
N GLY A 178 -27.47 -18.20 28.86
CA GLY A 178 -27.68 -19.42 28.10
C GLY A 178 -27.09 -19.34 26.69
N ARG A 179 -27.61 -20.16 25.78
CA ARG A 179 -27.21 -20.22 24.37
C ARG A 179 -28.41 -20.13 23.44
N VAL A 180 -28.22 -19.46 22.32
CA VAL A 180 -29.19 -19.37 21.22
C VAL A 180 -28.54 -19.79 19.91
N GLU A 181 -29.31 -20.46 19.06
CA GLU A 181 -28.94 -20.71 17.68
C GLU A 181 -29.43 -19.54 16.82
N PHE A 182 -28.49 -18.87 16.15
CA PHE A 182 -28.77 -17.82 15.19
C PHE A 182 -28.04 -18.12 13.89
N LYS A 183 -28.80 -18.31 12.80
CA LYS A 183 -28.29 -18.66 11.46
C LYS A 183 -27.35 -19.88 11.45
N GLY A 184 -27.66 -20.92 12.23
CA GLY A 184 -26.83 -22.13 12.30
C GLY A 184 -25.53 -21.96 13.10
N THR A 185 -25.40 -20.88 13.88
CA THR A 185 -24.27 -20.64 14.79
C THR A 185 -24.77 -20.47 16.22
N HIS A 186 -24.05 -21.05 17.17
CA HIS A 186 -24.37 -20.98 18.60
C HIS A 186 -23.76 -19.73 19.23
N TRP A 187 -24.60 -18.89 19.82
CA TRP A 187 -24.20 -17.65 20.49
C TRP A 187 -24.54 -17.70 21.98
N LYS A 188 -23.70 -17.08 22.81
CA LYS A 188 -24.03 -16.84 24.21
C LYS A 188 -25.17 -15.81 24.26
N ALA A 189 -26.18 -16.04 25.09
CA ALA A 189 -27.33 -15.14 25.20
C ALA A 189 -27.67 -14.81 26.65
N GLU A 190 -28.08 -13.57 26.88
CA GLU A 190 -28.53 -13.04 28.17
C GLU A 190 -29.91 -12.38 28.00
N SER A 191 -30.76 -12.51 29.01
CA SER A 191 -32.13 -11.99 29.01
C SER A 191 -32.52 -11.61 30.44
N ASP A 192 -33.28 -10.52 30.57
CA ASP A 192 -33.91 -10.10 31.82
C ASP A 192 -35.22 -10.87 32.12
N GLN A 193 -35.63 -11.73 31.18
CA GLN A 193 -36.80 -12.60 31.28
C GLN A 193 -36.37 -14.07 31.27
N GLU A 194 -37.15 -14.92 31.95
CA GLU A 194 -37.03 -16.37 31.87
C GLU A 194 -37.48 -16.86 30.49
N ILE A 195 -36.60 -17.58 29.80
CA ILE A 195 -36.81 -18.16 28.48
C ILE A 195 -36.47 -19.64 28.56
N ALA A 196 -37.40 -20.50 28.15
CA ALA A 196 -37.18 -21.94 28.15
C ALA A 196 -36.38 -22.37 26.91
N ALA A 197 -35.67 -23.51 27.02
CA ALA A 197 -35.04 -24.12 25.86
C ALA A 197 -36.10 -24.47 24.80
N GLY A 198 -35.81 -24.17 23.54
CA GLY A 198 -36.69 -24.32 22.39
C GLY A 198 -37.55 -23.10 22.06
N GLU A 199 -37.56 -22.05 22.88
CA GLU A 199 -38.36 -20.86 22.60
C GLU A 199 -37.71 -19.94 21.55
N VAL A 200 -38.56 -19.30 20.74
CA VAL A 200 -38.13 -18.28 19.78
C VAL A 200 -37.92 -16.95 20.51
N VAL A 201 -36.75 -16.37 20.33
CA VAL A 201 -36.33 -15.12 20.95
C VAL A 201 -35.98 -14.10 19.89
N VAL A 202 -36.10 -12.81 20.22
CA VAL A 202 -35.68 -11.70 19.36
C VAL A 202 -34.40 -11.11 19.91
N VAL A 203 -33.38 -10.96 19.06
CA VAL A 203 -32.12 -10.32 19.43
C VAL A 203 -32.32 -8.81 19.51
N LEU A 204 -32.13 -8.24 20.69
CA LEU A 204 -32.25 -6.81 20.95
C LEU A 204 -30.96 -6.07 20.64
N GLU A 205 -29.83 -6.65 21.05
CA GLU A 205 -28.50 -6.08 20.81
C GLU A 205 -27.43 -7.17 20.92
N LYS A 206 -26.25 -6.87 20.39
CA LYS A 206 -25.07 -7.70 20.53
C LYS A 206 -24.03 -6.96 21.37
N ASP A 207 -23.72 -7.50 22.54
CA ASP A 207 -22.63 -7.05 23.40
C ASP A 207 -21.43 -8.01 23.23
N ASN A 208 -20.51 -7.63 22.33
CA ASN A 208 -19.29 -8.37 22.00
C ASN A 208 -19.56 -9.82 21.51
N ILE A 209 -19.51 -10.82 22.39
CA ILE A 209 -19.78 -12.23 22.08
C ILE A 209 -21.09 -12.74 22.71
N THR A 210 -21.85 -11.84 23.33
CA THR A 210 -23.12 -12.12 24.00
C THR A 210 -24.25 -11.40 23.27
N LEU A 211 -25.35 -12.09 23.00
CA LEU A 211 -26.57 -11.50 22.46
C LEU A 211 -27.53 -11.19 23.61
N LYS A 212 -28.02 -9.96 23.71
CA LYS A 212 -29.18 -9.69 24.56
C LYS A 212 -30.43 -10.04 23.79
N VAL A 213 -31.27 -10.87 24.39
CA VAL A 213 -32.46 -11.40 23.74
C VAL A 213 -33.69 -11.17 24.62
N THR A 214 -34.85 -11.08 23.98
CA THR A 214 -36.14 -11.05 24.67
C THR A 214 -37.08 -12.08 24.07
N LYS A 215 -38.10 -12.48 24.82
CA LYS A 215 -39.10 -13.43 24.35
C LYS A 215 -39.81 -12.87 23.11
N SER A 216 -39.92 -13.67 22.05
CA SER A 216 -40.73 -13.28 20.89
C SER A 216 -42.20 -13.24 21.33
N SER A 217 -42.78 -12.05 21.41
CA SER A 217 -44.20 -11.88 21.66
C SER A 217 -44.95 -12.25 20.38
N SER A 218 -45.24 -13.54 20.18
CA SER A 218 -46.21 -13.95 19.17
C SER A 218 -47.58 -13.49 19.63
N LYS A 219 -48.14 -12.55 18.89
CA LYS A 219 -49.56 -12.24 18.92
C LYS A 219 -50.35 -13.36 18.24
#